data_AF-A0A4D9CW69-F1
#
_entry.id   AF-A0A4D9CW69-F1
#
_cell.length_a   1.000
_cell.length_b   1.000
_cell.length_c   1.000
_cell.angle_alpha   90.00
_cell.angle_beta   90.00
_cell.angle_gamma   90.00
#
_symmetry.space_group_name_H-M   'P 1'
#
loop_
_entity.id
_entity.type
_entity.pdbx_description
1 polymer ?
#
loop_
_entity_poly.entity_id
_entity_poly.type
_entity_poly.pdbx_seq_one_letter_code
_entity_poly.pdbx_strand_id
1 'polypeptide(L)'
;MHRATMAGIAGMLFKACMVTTTAAFLVSSGPRVHERSSSRCTTHLRAAAPIAPAGSFAASLEALHDATITTLTEALKVEPTDYPASMELDSYAGRSGVQGSIAGYKGNVRLVWTGEGKMMRENGVEGGGVYRSDLAIWVGPLTLVPHLVFSLELSEGEGGEEEIKLLLDYVPREDIQYTTGNNHLMDYFAGPAQEAAAAAASDSLALRPRVLPSFYSRVLLSPSALSLALPATPEGLDRARAWTEGHVQRWLGWCEGAKEVDRMKRGLLLSRDNGVRRTWVEGTAGSLDGFVGGREGGGALAKQAAIAMSGPQQEAYVGGFS
;
A
#
# COMPACT_ATOMS: atom_id res chain seq x y z
N MET A 1 -50.39 -28.54 -30.16
CA MET A 1 -50.76 -29.03 -28.82
C MET A 1 -49.76 -28.40 -27.85
N HIS A 2 -50.03 -27.49 -26.92
CA HIS A 2 -51.23 -26.86 -26.37
C HIS A 2 -50.88 -25.38 -26.09
N ARG A 3 -51.82 -24.47 -26.35
CA ARG A 3 -51.89 -23.10 -25.79
C ARG A 3 -52.62 -23.14 -24.43
N ALA A 4 -52.23 -22.27 -23.49
CA ALA A 4 -53.09 -21.53 -22.55
C ALA A 4 -52.19 -20.57 -21.72
N THR A 5 -52.19 -19.23 -21.77
CA THR A 5 -53.14 -18.12 -21.40
C THR A 5 -53.45 -17.91 -19.90
N MET A 6 -53.33 -16.64 -19.48
CA MET A 6 -53.97 -15.91 -18.35
C MET A 6 -53.44 -16.15 -16.92
N ALA A 7 -53.48 -15.23 -15.95
CA ALA A 7 -53.76 -13.78 -15.77
C ALA A 7 -53.22 -13.47 -14.33
N GLY A 8 -52.61 -12.31 -14.03
CA GLY A 8 -53.28 -11.10 -13.54
C GLY A 8 -53.62 -11.13 -12.03
N ILE A 9 -53.06 -10.21 -11.22
CA ILE A 9 -53.52 -9.63 -9.92
C ILE A 9 -52.37 -8.70 -9.43
N ALA A 10 -52.45 -7.37 -9.57
CA ALA A 10 -53.12 -6.37 -8.73
C ALA A 10 -52.39 -6.02 -7.40
N GLY A 11 -51.77 -4.83 -7.42
CA GLY A 11 -51.93 -3.77 -6.41
C GLY A 11 -51.43 -3.98 -4.99
N MET A 12 -50.39 -3.25 -4.59
CA MET A 12 -50.35 -2.63 -3.26
C MET A 12 -49.57 -1.32 -3.29
N LEU A 13 -50.32 -0.22 -3.14
CA LEU A 13 -49.84 1.09 -2.75
C LEU A 13 -49.19 0.99 -1.36
N PHE A 14 -47.97 1.51 -1.20
CA PHE A 14 -47.46 1.90 0.11
C PHE A 14 -47.36 3.42 0.20
N LYS A 15 -48.12 3.95 1.16
CA LYS A 15 -48.23 5.36 1.55
C LYS A 15 -46.88 5.94 1.94
N ALA A 16 -46.53 7.07 1.33
CA ALA A 16 -45.54 8.00 1.85
C ALA A 16 -46.10 8.66 3.13
N CYS A 17 -45.36 8.55 4.23
CA CYS A 17 -45.62 9.31 5.46
C CYS A 17 -44.61 10.47 5.49
N MET A 18 -45.05 11.66 5.07
CA MET A 18 -44.34 12.91 5.33
C MET A 18 -44.50 13.25 6.81
N VAL A 19 -43.39 13.28 7.55
CA VAL A 19 -43.31 13.91 8.87
C VAL A 19 -42.55 15.20 8.71
N THR A 20 -43.30 16.30 8.70
CA THR A 20 -42.81 17.67 8.85
C THR A 20 -42.58 17.94 10.33
N THR A 21 -41.33 18.10 10.75
CA THR A 21 -40.99 18.65 12.07
C THR A 21 -40.32 19.99 11.89
N THR A 22 -41.07 21.05 12.19
CA THR A 22 -40.63 22.44 12.27
C THR A 22 -40.22 22.73 13.71
N ALA A 23 -38.96 23.05 13.97
CA ALA A 23 -38.45 23.77 15.16
C ALA A 23 -36.92 23.90 15.03
N ALA A 24 -36.21 24.92 15.48
CA ALA A 24 -36.50 26.30 15.84
C ALA A 24 -35.10 26.94 15.84
N PHE A 25 -34.96 28.13 15.26
CA PHE A 25 -33.73 28.90 15.28
C PHE A 25 -33.44 29.33 16.73
N LEU A 26 -32.29 28.93 17.26
CA LEU A 26 -31.68 29.56 18.43
C LEU A 26 -30.25 29.99 18.05
N VAL A 27 -30.13 31.29 17.90
CA VAL A 27 -28.89 32.05 17.77
C VAL A 27 -28.19 32.07 19.13
N SER A 28 -26.92 31.65 19.21
CA SER A 28 -26.06 32.06 20.33
C SER A 28 -24.55 31.93 20.02
N SER A 29 -23.89 33.09 20.14
CA SER A 29 -22.53 33.33 20.66
C SER A 29 -21.29 32.68 20.02
N GLY A 30 -20.62 33.46 19.16
CA GLY A 30 -19.21 33.90 19.29
C GLY A 30 -18.08 32.86 19.09
N PRO A 31 -17.11 33.10 18.19
CA PRO A 31 -15.95 32.23 18.06
C PRO A 31 -14.93 32.45 19.20
N ARG A 32 -14.63 31.39 19.96
CA ARG A 32 -13.44 31.34 20.82
C ARG A 32 -12.22 31.15 19.94
N VAL A 33 -11.38 32.18 19.87
CA VAL A 33 -10.03 32.10 19.31
C VAL A 33 -9.19 31.28 20.27
N HIS A 34 -8.94 30.01 19.93
CA HIS A 34 -7.91 29.22 20.58
C HIS A 34 -6.55 29.64 20.01
N GLU A 35 -5.76 30.37 20.81
CA GLU A 35 -4.32 30.51 20.58
C GLU A 35 -3.68 29.13 20.55
N ARG A 36 -3.37 28.63 19.35
CA ARG A 36 -2.48 27.49 19.19
C ARG A 36 -1.05 27.98 19.45
N SER A 37 -0.58 27.69 20.66
CA SER A 37 0.85 27.68 21.01
C SER A 37 1.61 26.87 19.96
N SER A 38 2.32 27.55 19.06
CA SER A 38 3.23 26.94 18.09
C SER A 38 4.51 26.51 18.81
N SER A 39 4.41 25.42 19.57
CA SER A 39 5.57 24.63 19.96
C SER A 39 6.16 24.07 18.67
N ARG A 40 7.33 24.57 18.27
CA ARG A 40 8.14 23.96 17.21
C ARG A 40 8.63 22.62 17.75
N CYS A 41 7.81 21.59 17.59
CA CYS A 41 8.24 20.22 17.72
C CYS A 41 9.26 19.98 16.59
N THR A 42 10.53 19.94 16.93
CA THR A 42 11.54 19.26 16.11
C THR A 42 11.19 17.78 16.14
N THR A 43 10.23 17.39 15.29
CA THR A 43 9.83 16.01 15.09
C THR A 43 10.97 15.32 14.37
N HIS A 44 11.92 14.77 15.13
CA HIS A 44 12.72 13.67 14.61
C HIS A 44 11.72 12.62 14.09
N LEU A 45 11.94 12.14 12.85
CA LEU A 45 11.21 11.01 12.27
C LEU A 45 11.18 9.90 13.33
N ARG A 46 10.06 9.77 14.04
CA ARG A 46 9.94 8.75 15.07
C ARG A 46 9.62 7.49 14.30
N ALA A 47 10.66 6.74 13.94
CA ALA A 47 10.50 5.39 13.44
C ALA A 47 9.53 4.65 14.37
N ALA A 48 8.54 3.97 13.79
CA ALA A 48 7.60 3.17 14.57
C ALA A 48 8.40 2.17 15.41
N ALA A 49 8.00 1.99 16.66
CA ALA A 49 8.70 1.10 17.59
C ALA A 49 8.84 -0.31 16.98
N PRO A 50 9.97 -0.99 17.23
CA PRO A 50 10.19 -2.33 16.69
C PRO A 50 9.09 -3.28 17.18
N ILE A 51 8.53 -4.07 16.26
CA ILE A 51 7.46 -5.03 16.57
C ILE A 51 8.02 -6.45 16.63
N ALA A 52 9.08 -6.73 15.88
CA ALA A 52 9.73 -8.03 15.90
C ALA A 52 10.59 -8.21 17.17
N PRO A 53 10.62 -9.43 17.76
CA PRO A 53 11.48 -9.73 18.89
C PRO A 53 12.96 -9.52 18.55
N ALA A 54 13.70 -8.83 19.42
CA ALA A 54 15.12 -8.58 19.22
C ALA A 54 15.91 -9.88 19.02
N GLY A 55 16.80 -9.90 18.03
CA GLY A 55 17.62 -11.07 17.69
C GLY A 55 16.88 -12.16 16.89
N SER A 56 15.58 -12.00 16.60
CA SER A 56 14.85 -12.90 15.70
C SER A 56 15.15 -12.62 14.23
N PHE A 57 14.83 -13.57 13.36
CA PHE A 57 14.93 -13.37 11.92
C PHE A 57 13.93 -12.30 11.43
N ALA A 58 12.76 -12.19 12.06
CA ALA A 58 11.80 -11.12 11.82
C ALA A 58 12.41 -9.73 12.09
N ALA A 59 13.23 -9.58 13.14
CA ALA A 59 13.92 -8.32 13.43
C ALA A 59 14.93 -7.94 12.35
N SER A 60 15.56 -8.92 11.69
CA SER A 60 16.45 -8.66 10.56
C SER A 60 15.71 -8.16 9.32
N LEU A 61 14.50 -8.67 9.06
CA LEU A 61 13.63 -8.14 7.99
C LEU A 61 13.07 -6.77 8.35
N GLU A 62 12.70 -6.54 9.61
CA GLU A 62 12.28 -5.23 10.08
C GLU A 62 13.41 -4.20 9.91
N ALA A 63 14.65 -4.55 10.25
CA ALA A 63 15.80 -3.70 10.02
C ALA A 63 16.04 -3.40 8.53
N LEU A 64 15.80 -4.36 7.63
CA LEU A 64 15.85 -4.13 6.18
C LEU A 64 14.77 -3.14 5.73
N HIS A 65 13.54 -3.31 6.22
CA HIS A 65 12.43 -2.39 5.95
C HIS A 65 12.75 -0.97 6.44
N ASP A 66 13.15 -0.83 7.71
CA ASP A 66 13.47 0.47 8.33
C ASP A 66 14.63 1.17 7.60
N ALA A 67 15.67 0.43 7.19
CA ALA A 67 16.77 0.98 6.39
C ALA A 67 16.30 1.46 5.00
N THR A 68 15.38 0.74 4.38
CA THR A 68 14.77 1.11 3.10
C THR A 68 13.95 2.39 3.24
N ILE A 69 13.13 2.49 4.28
CA ILE A 69 12.33 3.68 4.58
C ILE A 69 13.23 4.88 4.89
N THR A 70 14.30 4.69 5.66
CA THR A 70 15.30 5.74 5.93
C THR A 70 15.88 6.27 4.62
N THR A 71 16.36 5.37 3.76
CA THR A 71 16.92 5.73 2.44
C THR A 71 15.90 6.53 1.60
N LEU A 72 14.66 6.07 1.53
CA LEU A 72 13.61 6.71 0.75
C LEU A 72 13.20 8.06 1.33
N THR A 73 13.01 8.15 2.64
CA THR A 73 12.58 9.39 3.31
C THR A 73 13.64 10.48 3.23
N GLU A 74 14.92 10.12 3.35
CA GLU A 74 16.05 11.04 3.16
C GLU A 74 16.16 11.53 1.72
N ALA A 75 16.10 10.61 0.74
CA ALA A 75 16.21 10.96 -0.68
C ALA A 75 15.04 11.83 -1.16
N LEU A 76 13.82 11.50 -0.72
CA LEU A 76 12.59 12.15 -1.17
C LEU A 76 12.21 13.39 -0.35
N LYS A 77 12.85 13.60 0.82
CA LYS A 77 12.58 14.71 1.75
C LYS A 77 11.09 14.78 2.13
N VAL A 78 10.52 13.63 2.47
CA VAL A 78 9.11 13.53 2.88
C VAL A 78 8.94 13.94 4.34
N GLU A 79 7.75 14.43 4.68
CA GLU A 79 7.39 14.84 6.03
C GLU A 79 6.40 13.83 6.63
N PRO A 80 6.54 13.43 7.91
CA PRO A 80 5.56 12.57 8.56
C PRO A 80 4.19 13.26 8.69
N THR A 81 3.14 12.45 8.79
CA THR A 81 1.75 12.89 8.93
C THR A 81 1.06 12.17 10.09
N ASP A 82 -0.01 12.76 10.61
CA ASP A 82 -0.87 12.17 11.64
C ASP A 82 -2.05 11.37 11.06
N TYR A 83 -2.13 11.19 9.74
CA TYR A 83 -3.27 10.54 9.10
C TYR A 83 -3.50 9.10 9.60
N PRO A 84 -2.48 8.20 9.68
CA PRO A 84 -2.68 6.88 10.30
C PRO A 84 -3.08 6.97 11.78
N ALA A 85 -2.52 7.91 12.54
CA ALA A 85 -2.87 8.11 13.95
C ALA A 85 -4.33 8.56 14.12
N SER A 86 -4.84 9.38 13.20
CA SER A 86 -6.26 9.78 13.17
C SER A 86 -7.22 8.60 12.93
N MET A 87 -6.68 7.47 12.44
CA MET A 87 -7.37 6.21 12.24
C MET A 87 -7.04 5.18 13.33
N GLU A 88 -6.32 5.55 14.38
CA GLU A 88 -5.86 4.65 15.46
C GLU A 88 -4.95 3.51 14.93
N LEU A 89 -4.13 3.82 13.92
CA LEU A 89 -3.25 2.85 13.25
C LEU A 89 -1.75 3.16 13.37
N ASP A 90 -1.35 4.24 14.05
CA ASP A 90 0.05 4.52 14.38
C ASP A 90 0.64 3.49 15.36
N SER A 91 -0.22 2.85 16.15
CA SER A 91 0.04 1.56 16.80
C SER A 91 -1.30 0.88 17.09
N TYR A 92 -1.44 -0.39 16.75
CA TYR A 92 -2.68 -1.13 16.98
C TYR A 92 -2.42 -2.57 17.40
N ALA A 93 -3.36 -3.12 18.16
CA ALA A 93 -3.48 -4.54 18.42
C ALA A 93 -4.79 -5.02 17.76
N GLY A 94 -4.66 -5.96 16.82
CA GLY A 94 -5.78 -6.64 16.18
C GLY A 94 -6.32 -7.80 17.00
N ARG A 95 -7.24 -8.55 16.39
CA ARG A 95 -7.68 -9.84 16.94
C ARG A 95 -6.57 -10.88 16.76
N SER A 96 -6.70 -12.02 17.44
CA SER A 96 -5.83 -13.18 17.24
C SER A 96 -4.33 -12.86 17.44
N GLY A 97 -4.00 -12.03 18.42
CA GLY A 97 -2.62 -11.71 18.78
C GLY A 97 -1.82 -10.95 17.70
N VAL A 98 -2.51 -10.34 16.72
CA VAL A 98 -1.87 -9.48 15.73
C VAL A 98 -1.57 -8.13 16.36
N GLN A 99 -0.38 -7.61 16.16
CA GLN A 99 0.02 -6.24 16.51
C GLN A 99 0.67 -5.58 15.30
N GLY A 100 0.51 -4.26 15.18
CA GLY A 100 1.03 -3.55 14.03
C GLY A 100 1.15 -2.05 14.25
N SER A 101 1.73 -1.39 13.27
CA SER A 101 1.83 0.05 13.16
C SER A 101 1.83 0.45 11.69
N ILE A 102 1.28 1.62 11.40
CA ILE A 102 1.29 2.25 10.09
C ILE A 102 1.80 3.67 10.25
N ALA A 103 2.76 4.05 9.42
CA ALA A 103 3.23 5.42 9.32
C ALA A 103 2.97 5.97 7.92
N GLY A 104 2.70 7.27 7.87
CA GLY A 104 2.31 7.98 6.65
C GLY A 104 3.15 9.23 6.50
N TYR A 105 3.63 9.47 5.28
CA TYR A 105 4.46 10.61 4.95
C TYR A 105 3.91 11.31 3.71
N LYS A 106 3.94 12.64 3.71
CA LYS A 106 3.61 13.48 2.56
C LYS A 106 4.90 13.95 1.90
N GLY A 107 4.92 13.95 0.57
CA GLY A 107 6.05 14.48 -0.20
C GLY A 107 5.76 15.85 -0.81
N ASN A 108 6.61 16.21 -1.77
CA ASN A 108 6.41 17.39 -2.61
C ASN A 108 5.40 17.10 -3.76
N VAL A 109 5.15 18.06 -4.65
CA VAL A 109 4.20 17.89 -5.77
C VAL A 109 4.48 16.70 -6.71
N ARG A 110 5.70 16.14 -6.72
CA ARG A 110 6.06 14.93 -7.47
C ARG A 110 5.79 13.64 -6.69
N LEU A 111 5.70 13.70 -5.36
CA LEU A 111 5.41 12.56 -4.49
C LEU A 111 4.25 12.87 -3.56
N VAL A 112 3.16 12.18 -3.79
CA VAL A 112 1.89 12.49 -3.17
C VAL A 112 1.79 11.88 -1.78
N TRP A 113 2.23 10.64 -1.63
CA TRP A 113 2.09 9.91 -0.37
C TRP A 113 3.05 8.73 -0.30
N THR A 114 3.60 8.50 0.88
CA THR A 114 4.30 7.27 1.25
C THR A 114 3.60 6.68 2.47
N GLY A 115 3.15 5.43 2.40
CA GLY A 115 2.61 4.71 3.54
C GLY A 115 3.39 3.43 3.77
N GLU A 116 3.78 3.19 5.01
CA GLU A 116 4.37 1.94 5.44
C GLU A 116 3.49 1.25 6.49
N GLY A 117 3.52 -0.07 6.52
CA GLY A 117 2.89 -0.86 7.57
C GLY A 117 3.85 -1.94 8.04
N LYS A 118 3.92 -2.15 9.36
CA LYS A 118 4.63 -3.25 9.99
C LYS A 118 3.64 -4.02 10.86
N MET A 119 3.64 -5.33 10.75
CA MET A 119 2.69 -6.19 11.45
C MET A 119 3.34 -7.50 11.87
N MET A 120 2.96 -8.00 13.03
CA MET A 120 3.42 -9.26 13.58
C MET A 120 2.23 -10.02 14.17
N ARG A 121 2.20 -11.33 13.94
CA ARG A 121 1.37 -12.28 14.68
C ARG A 121 2.31 -13.23 15.42
N GLU A 122 2.09 -13.43 16.71
CA GLU A 122 2.96 -14.30 17.52
C GLU A 122 2.76 -15.80 17.24
N ASN A 123 3.83 -16.56 17.49
CA ASN A 123 3.79 -18.02 17.49
C ASN A 123 2.85 -18.56 18.59
N GLY A 124 2.10 -19.63 18.29
CA GLY A 124 1.13 -20.23 19.22
C GLY A 124 -0.32 -19.75 19.03
N VAL A 125 -0.55 -18.81 18.11
CA VAL A 125 -1.88 -18.51 17.57
C VAL A 125 -2.13 -19.36 16.31
N GLU A 126 -3.39 -19.70 16.04
CA GLU A 126 -3.79 -20.45 14.85
C GLU A 126 -3.26 -19.77 13.56
N GLY A 127 -2.47 -20.51 12.77
CA GLY A 127 -1.81 -20.00 11.56
C GLY A 127 -0.34 -19.57 11.73
N GLY A 128 0.28 -19.81 12.89
CA GLY A 128 1.72 -19.61 13.10
C GLY A 128 2.15 -18.15 13.22
N GLY A 129 3.40 -17.94 13.65
CA GLY A 129 4.02 -16.63 13.74
C GLY A 129 4.33 -16.09 12.35
N VAL A 130 3.94 -14.85 12.10
CA VAL A 130 4.15 -14.21 10.81
C VAL A 130 4.56 -12.76 11.05
N TYR A 131 5.68 -12.38 10.44
CA TYR A 131 6.08 -10.98 10.32
C TYR A 131 5.74 -10.50 8.92
N ARG A 132 5.21 -9.27 8.80
CA ARG A 132 4.95 -8.63 7.51
C ARG A 132 5.23 -7.14 7.59
N SER A 133 5.89 -6.62 6.57
CA SER A 133 6.02 -5.19 6.33
C SER A 133 5.69 -4.84 4.89
N ASP A 134 4.95 -3.75 4.70
CA ASP A 134 4.53 -3.25 3.40
C ASP A 134 4.95 -1.79 3.25
N LEU A 135 5.27 -1.39 2.02
CA LEU A 135 5.48 0.00 1.62
C LEU A 135 4.72 0.29 0.32
N ALA A 136 4.06 1.43 0.26
CA ALA A 136 3.54 2.01 -0.97
C ALA A 136 3.94 3.49 -1.09
N ILE A 137 4.52 3.85 -2.23
CA ILE A 137 4.81 5.24 -2.59
C ILE A 137 4.02 5.62 -3.84
N TRP A 138 3.13 6.59 -3.68
CA TRP A 138 2.31 7.16 -4.74
C TRP A 138 2.95 8.44 -5.28
N VAL A 139 3.24 8.41 -6.57
CA VAL A 139 3.85 9.51 -7.33
C VAL A 139 2.75 10.44 -7.82
N GLY A 140 2.99 11.75 -7.74
CA GLY A 140 2.07 12.78 -8.21
C GLY A 140 1.93 12.87 -9.72
N PRO A 141 0.96 13.65 -10.22
CA PRO A 141 0.58 13.64 -11.63
C PRO A 141 1.56 14.43 -12.51
N LEU A 142 2.69 14.87 -11.95
CA LEU A 142 3.68 15.69 -12.64
C LEU A 142 4.70 14.88 -13.43
N THR A 143 4.93 13.61 -13.10
CA THR A 143 5.92 12.77 -13.79
C THR A 143 5.26 11.47 -14.23
N LEU A 144 5.90 10.72 -15.14
CA LEU A 144 5.49 9.36 -15.51
C LEU A 144 6.17 8.28 -14.67
N VAL A 145 6.94 8.62 -13.63
CA VAL A 145 7.62 7.60 -12.82
C VAL A 145 6.57 6.67 -12.21
N PRO A 146 6.70 5.33 -12.36
CA PRO A 146 5.80 4.35 -11.77
C PRO A 146 5.69 4.52 -10.25
N HIS A 147 4.61 4.03 -9.66
CA HIS A 147 4.54 3.93 -8.19
C HIS A 147 5.50 2.86 -7.69
N LEU A 148 6.01 2.99 -6.47
CA LEU A 148 6.83 1.97 -5.84
C LEU A 148 5.97 1.22 -4.84
N VAL A 149 5.93 -0.11 -4.95
CA VAL A 149 5.31 -0.95 -3.92
C VAL A 149 6.28 -2.06 -3.56
N PHE A 150 6.36 -2.37 -2.27
CA PHE A 150 7.02 -3.59 -1.85
C PHE A 150 6.38 -4.19 -0.59
N SER A 151 6.60 -5.50 -0.41
CA SER A 151 6.18 -6.28 0.74
C SER A 151 7.27 -7.27 1.11
N LEU A 152 7.60 -7.36 2.39
CA LEU A 152 8.48 -8.38 2.97
C LEU A 152 7.67 -9.14 4.02
N GLU A 153 7.68 -10.46 3.94
CA GLU A 153 6.94 -11.32 4.84
C GLU A 153 7.83 -12.50 5.27
N LEU A 154 7.85 -12.80 6.56
CA LEU A 154 8.41 -14.04 7.11
C LEU A 154 7.24 -14.90 7.54
N SER A 155 7.11 -16.07 6.93
CA SER A 155 6.09 -17.05 7.30
C SER A 155 6.53 -18.45 6.89
N GLU A 156 5.81 -19.43 7.40
CA GLU A 156 5.96 -20.82 6.96
C GLU A 156 5.71 -20.95 5.45
N GLY A 157 6.63 -21.65 4.80
CA GLY A 157 6.64 -21.99 3.39
C GLY A 157 6.04 -23.36 3.09
N GLU A 158 6.26 -23.85 1.87
CA GLU A 158 5.93 -25.23 1.55
C GLU A 158 6.91 -26.20 2.23
N GLY A 159 6.38 -27.08 3.07
CA GLY A 159 7.20 -28.10 3.76
C GLY A 159 7.52 -27.76 5.22
N GLY A 160 6.99 -26.67 5.77
CA GLY A 160 7.09 -26.35 7.20
C GLY A 160 8.28 -25.48 7.60
N GLU A 161 9.15 -25.14 6.65
CA GLU A 161 10.30 -24.27 6.87
C GLU A 161 9.92 -22.79 6.73
N GLU A 162 10.57 -21.90 7.46
CA GLU A 162 10.36 -20.45 7.32
C GLU A 162 10.95 -19.92 6.00
N GLU A 163 10.18 -19.07 5.31
CA GLU A 163 10.55 -18.43 4.06
C GLU A 163 10.42 -16.91 4.15
N ILE A 164 11.35 -16.20 3.51
CA ILE A 164 11.20 -14.78 3.18
C ILE A 164 10.40 -14.67 1.88
N LYS A 165 9.18 -14.17 1.99
CA LYS A 165 8.30 -13.86 0.88
C LYS A 165 8.44 -12.38 0.52
N LEU A 166 8.99 -12.09 -0.65
CA LEU A 166 9.14 -10.72 -1.17
C LEU A 166 8.14 -10.42 -2.29
N LEU A 167 7.64 -9.19 -2.32
CA LEU A 167 7.03 -8.57 -3.49
C LEU A 167 7.74 -7.24 -3.71
N LEU A 168 8.43 -7.03 -4.84
CA LEU A 168 9.01 -5.75 -5.23
C LEU A 168 8.45 -5.37 -6.59
N ASP A 169 7.80 -4.21 -6.73
CA ASP A 169 7.21 -3.83 -8.01
C ASP A 169 7.20 -2.32 -8.27
N TYR A 170 7.08 -1.97 -9.56
CA TYR A 170 6.90 -0.63 -10.08
C TYR A 170 5.51 -0.54 -10.74
N VAL A 171 4.49 -0.09 -10.02
CA VAL A 171 3.10 -0.14 -10.52
C VAL A 171 2.94 0.84 -11.69
N PRO A 172 2.56 0.38 -12.90
CA PRO A 172 2.52 1.21 -14.09
C PRO A 172 1.41 2.27 -14.05
N ARG A 173 1.76 3.50 -14.44
CA ARG A 173 0.86 4.66 -14.42
C ARG A 173 0.25 5.01 -15.75
N GLU A 174 0.67 4.33 -16.81
CA GLU A 174 -0.01 4.33 -18.09
C GLU A 174 -0.25 2.88 -18.55
N ASP A 175 -1.05 2.71 -19.61
CA ASP A 175 -1.26 1.41 -20.22
C ASP A 175 0.07 0.88 -20.80
N ILE A 176 0.39 -0.37 -20.45
CA ILE A 176 1.61 -1.08 -20.86
C ILE A 176 1.33 -2.21 -21.87
N GLN A 177 0.07 -2.43 -22.26
CA GLN A 177 -0.33 -3.48 -23.20
C GLN A 177 -0.23 -3.01 -24.65
N TYR A 178 -0.47 -1.72 -24.91
CA TYR A 178 -0.49 -1.14 -26.25
C TYR A 178 0.48 0.03 -26.36
N THR A 179 1.40 -0.03 -27.33
CA THR A 179 2.52 0.93 -27.48
C THR A 179 2.25 2.07 -28.45
N THR A 180 1.10 2.12 -29.13
CA THR A 180 0.80 3.20 -30.08
C THR A 180 0.58 4.52 -29.34
N GLY A 181 1.63 5.35 -29.29
CA GLY A 181 1.62 6.67 -28.66
C GLY A 181 2.03 6.70 -27.18
N ASN A 182 2.40 5.56 -26.58
CA ASN A 182 2.88 5.47 -25.21
C ASN A 182 4.14 4.59 -25.10
N ASN A 183 5.25 5.17 -24.65
CA ASN A 183 6.52 4.48 -24.44
C ASN A 183 6.74 4.03 -22.99
N HIS A 184 5.77 4.16 -22.08
CA HIS A 184 5.92 3.86 -20.66
C HIS A 184 6.48 2.45 -20.37
N LEU A 185 6.04 1.44 -21.14
CA LEU A 185 6.61 0.09 -21.08
C LEU A 185 8.12 0.10 -21.40
N MET A 186 8.51 0.79 -22.47
CA MET A 186 9.90 0.85 -22.92
C MET A 186 10.78 1.69 -21.98
N ASP A 187 10.25 2.80 -21.48
CA ASP A 187 10.99 3.78 -20.68
C ASP A 187 11.35 3.23 -19.28
N TYR A 188 10.50 2.37 -18.70
CA TYR A 188 10.67 1.89 -17.32
C TYR A 188 10.88 0.38 -17.20
N PHE A 189 10.34 -0.42 -18.12
CA PHE A 189 10.26 -1.87 -17.93
C PHE A 189 11.16 -2.66 -18.89
N ALA A 190 11.36 -2.21 -20.14
CA ALA A 190 12.13 -2.93 -21.17
C ALA A 190 13.67 -2.79 -21.07
N GLY A 191 14.22 -2.72 -19.86
CA GLY A 191 15.65 -2.47 -19.63
C GLY A 191 16.12 -2.97 -18.26
N PRO A 192 16.81 -2.15 -17.44
CA PRO A 192 17.38 -2.59 -16.17
C PRO A 192 16.39 -3.24 -15.18
N ALA A 193 15.11 -2.87 -15.25
CA ALA A 193 14.06 -3.50 -14.44
C ALA A 193 13.79 -4.94 -14.87
N GLN A 194 13.61 -5.18 -16.18
CA GLN A 194 13.46 -6.53 -16.73
C GLN A 194 14.70 -7.39 -16.51
N GLU A 195 15.91 -6.83 -16.69
CA GLU A 195 17.16 -7.57 -16.47
C GLU A 195 17.29 -8.03 -15.01
N ALA A 196 16.98 -7.16 -14.05
CA ALA A 196 16.99 -7.52 -12.65
C ALA A 196 15.93 -8.58 -12.31
N ALA A 197 14.75 -8.50 -12.93
CA ALA A 197 13.71 -9.50 -12.76
C ALA A 197 14.09 -10.87 -13.33
N ALA A 198 14.68 -10.89 -14.52
CA ALA A 198 15.19 -12.12 -15.11
C ALA A 198 16.31 -12.73 -14.26
N ALA A 199 17.23 -11.89 -13.74
CA ALA A 199 18.31 -12.35 -12.88
C ALA A 199 17.78 -12.93 -11.56
N ALA A 200 16.84 -12.26 -10.89
CA ALA A 200 16.25 -12.75 -9.65
C ALA A 200 15.44 -14.05 -9.87
N ALA A 201 14.69 -14.15 -10.97
CA ALA A 201 13.94 -15.35 -11.32
C ALA A 201 14.83 -16.54 -11.70
N SER A 202 16.07 -16.29 -12.13
CA SER A 202 17.05 -17.32 -12.48
C SER A 202 17.98 -17.69 -11.32
N ASP A 203 17.82 -17.02 -10.16
CA ASP A 203 18.64 -17.27 -8.99
C ASP A 203 18.31 -18.63 -8.39
N SER A 204 19.32 -19.47 -8.17
CA SER A 204 19.12 -20.82 -7.61
C SER A 204 18.56 -20.82 -6.19
N LEU A 205 18.69 -19.70 -5.46
CA LEU A 205 18.14 -19.55 -4.12
C LEU A 205 16.66 -19.12 -4.15
N ALA A 206 16.18 -18.59 -5.27
CA ALA A 206 14.77 -18.27 -5.44
C ALA A 206 13.97 -19.58 -5.49
N LEU A 207 13.26 -19.87 -4.40
CA LEU A 207 12.58 -21.14 -4.24
C LEU A 207 11.51 -21.29 -5.32
N ARG A 208 10.62 -20.31 -5.49
CA ARG A 208 9.52 -20.31 -6.48
C ARG A 208 8.97 -18.90 -6.78
N PRO A 209 8.47 -18.66 -8.00
CA PRO A 209 7.54 -17.56 -8.25
C PRO A 209 6.27 -17.69 -7.39
N ARG A 210 5.88 -16.62 -6.69
CA ARG A 210 4.70 -16.59 -5.83
C ARG A 210 3.51 -15.98 -6.58
N VAL A 211 2.39 -16.71 -6.64
CA VAL A 211 1.12 -16.17 -7.12
C VAL A 211 0.43 -15.42 -5.98
N LEU A 212 0.21 -14.12 -6.15
CA LEU A 212 -0.52 -13.33 -5.14
C LEU A 212 -1.97 -13.82 -5.04
N PRO A 213 -2.54 -13.92 -3.82
CA PRO A 213 -3.87 -14.50 -3.62
C PRO A 213 -4.99 -13.65 -4.24
N SER A 214 -4.91 -12.33 -4.10
CA SER A 214 -5.93 -11.41 -4.60
C SER A 214 -5.82 -11.18 -6.10
N PHE A 215 -6.96 -11.30 -6.80
CA PHE A 215 -7.08 -10.89 -8.20
C PHE A 215 -6.66 -9.43 -8.39
N TYR A 216 -7.08 -8.54 -7.49
CA TYR A 216 -6.75 -7.11 -7.55
C TYR A 216 -5.24 -6.85 -7.44
N SER A 217 -4.53 -7.61 -6.61
CA SER A 217 -3.07 -7.49 -6.53
C SER A 217 -2.41 -7.95 -7.84
N ARG A 218 -2.89 -9.04 -8.45
CA ARG A 218 -2.31 -9.57 -9.70
C ARG A 218 -2.50 -8.63 -10.89
N VAL A 219 -3.64 -7.96 -11.01
CA VAL A 219 -3.89 -7.03 -12.14
C VAL A 219 -3.07 -5.74 -12.07
N LEU A 220 -2.49 -5.42 -10.90
CA LEU A 220 -1.63 -4.25 -10.74
C LEU A 220 -0.16 -4.54 -11.04
N LEU A 221 0.24 -5.81 -11.08
CA LEU A 221 1.63 -6.17 -11.22
C LEU A 221 2.19 -5.73 -12.57
N SER A 222 3.39 -5.15 -12.52
CA SER A 222 4.14 -4.86 -13.73
C SER A 222 4.78 -6.13 -14.34
N PRO A 223 5.24 -6.08 -15.59
CA PRO A 223 5.99 -7.17 -16.22
C PRO A 223 7.32 -7.48 -15.53
N SER A 224 7.85 -6.57 -14.71
CA SER A 224 9.11 -6.74 -13.97
C SER A 224 8.89 -6.95 -12.46
N ALA A 225 7.66 -7.28 -12.04
CA ALA A 225 7.37 -7.53 -10.63
C ALA A 225 8.17 -8.73 -10.10
N LEU A 226 8.85 -8.56 -8.97
CA LEU A 226 9.54 -9.63 -8.26
C LEU A 226 8.61 -10.18 -7.17
N SER A 227 7.96 -11.30 -7.44
CA SER A 227 7.14 -12.02 -6.47
C SER A 227 7.77 -13.38 -6.21
N LEU A 228 8.64 -13.44 -5.20
CA LEU A 228 9.53 -14.58 -4.95
C LEU A 228 9.47 -15.02 -3.48
N ALA A 229 9.89 -16.26 -3.25
CA ALA A 229 10.19 -16.79 -1.92
C ALA A 229 11.66 -17.20 -1.84
N LEU A 230 12.29 -16.96 -0.69
CA LEU A 230 13.66 -17.32 -0.35
C LEU A 230 13.65 -18.09 0.96
N PRO A 231 14.62 -18.99 1.22
CA PRO A 231 14.73 -19.61 2.53
C PRO A 231 15.10 -18.56 3.58
N ALA A 232 14.59 -18.71 4.81
CA ALA A 232 14.93 -17.83 5.94
C ALA A 232 16.33 -18.12 6.52
N THR A 233 17.36 -18.00 5.67
CA THR A 233 18.78 -18.13 6.04
C THR A 233 19.51 -16.79 5.90
N PRO A 234 20.73 -16.64 6.44
CA PRO A 234 21.55 -15.44 6.21
C PRO A 234 21.72 -15.12 4.72
N GLU A 235 21.95 -16.12 3.87
CA GLU A 235 22.11 -15.94 2.42
C GLU A 235 20.80 -15.48 1.77
N GLY A 236 19.66 -16.02 2.20
CA GLY A 236 18.34 -15.58 1.75
C GLY A 236 18.06 -14.12 2.13
N LEU A 237 18.42 -13.74 3.35
CA LEU A 237 18.31 -12.35 3.81
C LEU A 237 19.21 -11.41 3.02
N ASP A 238 20.47 -11.78 2.77
CA ASP A 238 21.40 -10.99 1.96
C ASP A 238 20.87 -10.81 0.54
N ARG A 239 20.20 -11.82 -0.01
CA ARG A 239 19.57 -11.72 -1.33
C ARG A 239 18.35 -10.81 -1.34
N ALA A 240 17.48 -10.95 -0.35
CA ALA A 240 16.34 -10.05 -0.15
C ALA A 240 16.80 -8.59 -0.02
N ARG A 241 17.88 -8.35 0.74
CA ARG A 241 18.51 -7.03 0.89
C ARG A 241 19.01 -6.49 -0.45
N ALA A 242 19.85 -7.25 -1.16
CA ALA A 242 20.43 -6.81 -2.43
C ALA A 242 19.35 -6.48 -3.49
N TRP A 243 18.30 -7.29 -3.57
CA TRP A 243 17.19 -7.03 -4.50
C TRP A 243 16.38 -5.81 -4.08
N THR A 244 16.07 -5.64 -2.79
CA THR A 244 15.33 -4.49 -2.28
C THR A 244 16.10 -3.19 -2.53
N GLU A 245 17.38 -3.16 -2.16
CA GLU A 245 18.25 -1.99 -2.38
C GLU A 245 18.37 -1.66 -3.87
N GLY A 246 18.67 -2.65 -4.72
CA GLY A 246 18.76 -2.43 -6.17
C GLY A 246 17.44 -1.95 -6.79
N HIS A 247 16.30 -2.45 -6.29
CA HIS A 247 14.97 -2.04 -6.74
C HIS A 247 14.66 -0.59 -6.36
N VAL A 248 15.00 -0.20 -5.13
CA VAL A 248 14.82 1.18 -4.62
C VAL A 248 15.76 2.16 -5.32
N GLN A 249 17.03 1.83 -5.48
CA GLN A 249 18.02 2.69 -6.13
C GLN A 249 17.66 2.97 -7.59
N ARG A 250 17.19 1.95 -8.33
CA ARG A 250 16.71 2.14 -9.71
C ARG A 250 15.54 3.12 -9.77
N TRP A 251 14.57 2.98 -8.87
CA TRP A 251 13.40 3.86 -8.82
C TRP A 251 13.78 5.29 -8.42
N LEU A 252 14.71 5.47 -7.49
CA LEU A 252 15.24 6.79 -7.13
C LEU A 252 15.94 7.45 -8.33
N GLY A 253 16.74 6.70 -9.09
CA GLY A 253 17.35 7.19 -10.33
C GLY A 253 16.30 7.66 -11.35
N TRP A 254 15.15 6.98 -11.46
CA TRP A 254 14.04 7.45 -12.29
C TRP A 254 13.40 8.73 -11.75
N CYS A 255 13.30 8.89 -10.43
CA CYS A 255 12.78 10.11 -9.81
C CYS A 255 13.68 11.32 -10.07
N GLU A 256 14.99 11.14 -9.97
CA GLU A 256 15.99 12.19 -10.22
C GLU A 256 15.95 12.66 -11.68
N GLY A 257 15.86 11.72 -12.63
CA GLY A 257 15.80 12.01 -14.07
C GLY A 257 14.40 12.39 -14.59
N ALA A 258 13.38 12.40 -13.73
CA ALA A 258 12.00 12.54 -14.15
C ALA A 258 11.69 13.92 -14.77
N LYS A 259 11.20 13.88 -16.01
CA LYS A 259 10.66 15.06 -16.69
C LYS A 259 9.21 15.30 -16.30
N GLU A 260 8.82 16.57 -16.35
CA GLU A 260 7.41 16.89 -16.19
C GLU A 260 6.59 16.41 -17.39
N VAL A 261 5.40 15.88 -17.10
CA VAL A 261 4.44 15.53 -18.12
C VAL A 261 3.71 16.77 -18.63
N ASP A 262 3.27 16.68 -19.88
CA ASP A 262 2.40 17.68 -20.48
C ASP A 262 1.17 17.93 -19.60
N ARG A 263 0.77 19.21 -19.48
CA ARG A 263 -0.33 19.63 -18.62
C ARG A 263 -1.64 18.88 -18.93
N MET A 264 -1.90 18.57 -20.20
CA MET A 264 -3.09 17.86 -20.63
C MET A 264 -3.10 16.40 -20.16
N LYS A 265 -1.93 15.78 -19.96
CA LYS A 265 -1.81 14.41 -19.46
C LYS A 265 -2.04 14.29 -17.95
N ARG A 266 -1.82 15.37 -17.18
CA ARG A 266 -1.90 15.36 -15.70
C ARG A 266 -3.26 14.89 -15.19
N GLY A 267 -4.35 15.32 -15.83
CA GLY A 267 -5.71 14.92 -15.45
C GLY A 267 -6.01 13.44 -15.74
N LEU A 268 -5.48 12.91 -16.85
CA LEU A 268 -5.62 11.49 -17.20
C LEU A 268 -4.84 10.60 -16.24
N LEU A 269 -3.60 11.00 -15.90
CA LEU A 269 -2.79 10.31 -14.90
C LEU A 269 -3.49 10.29 -13.55
N LEU A 270 -4.00 11.44 -13.09
CA LEU A 270 -4.75 11.52 -11.83
C LEU A 270 -5.95 10.55 -11.80
N SER A 271 -6.75 10.53 -12.87
CA SER A 271 -7.90 9.62 -12.95
C SER A 271 -7.47 8.16 -12.88
N ARG A 272 -6.36 7.81 -13.55
CA ARG A 272 -5.81 6.45 -13.53
C ARG A 272 -5.22 6.09 -12.17
N ASP A 273 -4.41 6.95 -11.58
CA ASP A 273 -3.77 6.75 -10.28
C ASP A 273 -4.84 6.53 -9.18
N ASN A 274 -5.97 7.23 -9.24
CA ASN A 274 -7.11 6.98 -8.34
C ASN A 274 -7.73 5.58 -8.53
N GLY A 275 -7.80 5.11 -9.78
CA GLY A 275 -8.20 3.73 -10.08
C GLY A 275 -7.20 2.71 -9.52
N VAL A 276 -5.91 2.94 -9.77
CA VAL A 276 -4.81 2.10 -9.29
C VAL A 276 -4.79 2.02 -7.76
N ARG A 277 -4.85 3.16 -7.06
CA ARG A 277 -4.85 3.22 -5.58
C ARG A 277 -6.03 2.47 -4.98
N ARG A 278 -7.24 2.64 -5.54
CA ARG A 278 -8.42 1.89 -5.11
C ARG A 278 -8.25 0.40 -5.30
N THR A 279 -7.79 -0.03 -6.48
CA THR A 279 -7.48 -1.44 -6.76
C THR A 279 -6.41 -1.98 -5.79
N TRP A 280 -5.41 -1.17 -5.46
CA TRP A 280 -4.37 -1.53 -4.51
C TRP A 280 -4.95 -1.72 -3.11
N VAL A 281 -5.82 -0.81 -2.66
CA VAL A 281 -6.52 -0.95 -1.37
C VAL A 281 -7.33 -2.24 -1.33
N GLU A 282 -8.05 -2.62 -2.41
CA GLU A 282 -8.76 -3.91 -2.45
C GLU A 282 -7.79 -5.11 -2.42
N GLY A 283 -6.70 -5.03 -3.17
CA GLY A 283 -5.65 -6.05 -3.22
C GLY A 283 -5.01 -6.29 -1.86
N THR A 284 -4.53 -5.21 -1.24
CA THR A 284 -3.88 -5.20 0.07
C THR A 284 -4.84 -5.63 1.16
N ALA A 285 -6.08 -5.13 1.18
CA ALA A 285 -7.07 -5.57 2.16
C ALA A 285 -7.35 -7.09 2.05
N GLY A 286 -7.48 -7.62 0.84
CA GLY A 286 -7.64 -9.06 0.63
C GLY A 286 -6.42 -9.89 1.05
N SER A 287 -5.21 -9.36 0.87
CA SER A 287 -3.99 -10.01 1.36
C SER A 287 -3.87 -9.97 2.88
N LEU A 288 -4.30 -8.87 3.50
CA LEU A 288 -4.24 -8.68 4.95
C LEU A 288 -5.35 -9.39 5.70
N ASP A 289 -6.51 -9.65 5.08
CA ASP A 289 -7.66 -10.23 5.78
C ASP A 289 -7.33 -11.58 6.43
N GLY A 290 -6.62 -12.47 5.72
CA GLY A 290 -6.16 -13.74 6.28
C GLY A 290 -5.05 -13.58 7.34
N PHE A 291 -4.27 -12.50 7.26
CA PHE A 291 -3.22 -12.20 8.24
C PHE A 291 -3.79 -11.64 9.55
N VAL A 292 -4.61 -10.58 9.44
CA VAL A 292 -5.19 -9.82 10.54
C VAL A 292 -6.40 -10.53 11.17
N GLY A 293 -7.15 -11.29 10.38
CA GLY A 293 -8.46 -11.84 10.75
C GLY A 293 -8.48 -13.26 11.29
N GLY A 294 -7.44 -14.07 11.03
CA GLY A 294 -7.51 -15.51 11.26
C GLY A 294 -8.75 -16.14 10.59
N ARG A 295 -9.39 -17.13 11.25
CA ARG A 295 -10.58 -17.83 10.72
C ARG A 295 -11.90 -17.06 10.86
N GLU A 296 -11.94 -16.01 11.68
CA GLU A 296 -13.17 -15.26 11.99
C GLU A 296 -13.35 -13.98 11.14
N GLY A 297 -12.36 -13.63 10.32
CA GLY A 297 -12.40 -12.48 9.42
C GLY A 297 -11.92 -11.18 10.07
N GLY A 298 -10.99 -10.51 9.40
CA GLY A 298 -10.34 -9.27 9.84
C GLY A 298 -10.71 -8.08 8.95
N GLY A 299 -11.70 -8.25 8.07
CA GLY A 299 -11.92 -7.43 6.90
C GLY A 299 -12.01 -5.93 7.18
N ALA A 300 -12.59 -5.52 8.31
CA ALA A 300 -12.65 -4.11 8.70
C ALA A 300 -11.26 -3.53 8.99
N LEU A 301 -10.46 -4.20 9.83
CA LEU A 301 -9.10 -3.75 10.17
C LEU A 301 -8.16 -3.88 8.98
N ALA A 302 -8.25 -4.97 8.22
CA ALA A 302 -7.48 -5.15 6.97
C ALA A 302 -7.78 -4.05 5.95
N LYS A 303 -9.05 -3.67 5.80
CA LYS A 303 -9.46 -2.56 4.92
C LYS A 303 -8.98 -1.22 5.44
N GLN A 304 -9.11 -0.97 6.75
CA GLN A 304 -8.67 0.27 7.39
C GLN A 304 -7.15 0.45 7.26
N ALA A 305 -6.38 -0.61 7.51
CA ALA A 305 -4.93 -0.65 7.33
C ALA A 305 -4.53 -0.37 5.87
N ALA A 306 -5.19 -1.02 4.90
CA ALA A 306 -4.96 -0.76 3.48
C ALA A 306 -5.28 0.70 3.09
N ILE A 307 -6.34 1.29 3.64
CA ILE A 307 -6.66 2.72 3.41
C ILE A 307 -5.58 3.62 4.00
N ALA A 308 -5.14 3.37 5.23
CA ALA A 308 -4.12 4.18 5.89
C ALA A 308 -2.78 4.14 5.14
N MET A 309 -2.34 2.95 4.69
CA MET A 309 -1.14 2.81 3.87
C MET A 309 -1.28 3.47 2.48
N SER A 310 -2.48 3.50 1.90
CA SER A 310 -2.70 4.19 0.63
C SER A 310 -2.73 5.72 0.78
N GLY A 311 -2.98 6.23 1.99
CA GLY A 311 -3.10 7.66 2.28
C GLY A 311 -4.44 8.27 1.87
N PRO A 312 -4.66 9.56 2.16
CA PRO A 312 -5.89 10.24 1.80
C PRO A 312 -6.04 10.26 0.27
N GLN A 313 -7.18 9.78 -0.23
CA GLN A 313 -7.41 9.69 -1.68
C GLN A 313 -7.62 11.07 -2.32
N GLN A 314 -8.14 12.05 -1.57
CA GLN A 314 -8.50 13.37 -2.08
C GLN A 314 -7.47 14.48 -1.78
N GLU A 315 -6.83 14.48 -0.60
CA GLU A 315 -5.90 15.55 -0.18
C GLU A 315 -4.56 15.49 -0.91
N ALA A 316 -4.21 14.29 -1.35
CA ALA A 316 -3.08 13.94 -2.20
C ALA A 316 -2.88 14.85 -3.45
N TYR A 317 -3.93 15.47 -3.99
CA TYR A 317 -3.89 16.06 -5.33
C TYR A 317 -4.44 17.48 -5.46
N VAL A 318 -4.91 18.10 -4.37
CA VAL A 318 -5.34 19.50 -4.42
C VAL A 318 -4.16 20.46 -4.58
N GLY A 319 -2.93 20.02 -4.31
CA GLY A 319 -1.77 20.89 -4.22
C GLY A 319 -1.98 21.83 -3.04
N GLY A 320 -1.15 21.75 -2.01
CA GLY A 320 -1.13 22.77 -0.98
C GLY A 320 -0.73 24.12 -1.58
N PHE A 321 -1.70 24.83 -2.15
CA PHE A 321 -1.70 26.28 -2.23
C PHE A 321 -2.20 26.76 -0.87
N SER A 322 -1.32 26.70 0.11
CA SER A 322 -1.40 27.50 1.34
C SER A 322 -0.24 28.47 1.34
#